data_AF-A0A2P8C762-F1
#
_entry.id   AF-A0A2P8C762-F1
#
_cell.length_a   1.000
_cell.length_b   1.000
_cell.length_c   1.000
_cell.angle_alpha   90.00
_cell.angle_beta   90.00
_cell.angle_gamma   90.00
#
_symmetry.space_group_name_H-M   'P 1'
#
loop_
_entity.id
_entity.type
_entity.pdbx_description
1 polymer ?
#
loop_
_entity_poly.entity_id
_entity_poly.type
_entity_poly.pdbx_seq_one_letter_code
_entity_poly.pdbx_strand_id
1 'polypeptide(L)'
;MKKNVLTLLVMLIIMTFGTSAIASTSTIKRAQKDTLSTMMYPPHMLGPGVMQPDMMRARQMMNHGRGMMMSRYNGPSYPKVMKPYMFIVNQIPELRMELSLSDKQYEELVDLRTEYLQKKDGLEGELSKMNQLLHNELLNNTANKAVKEQLSSITETKASVMMAAYSTVQKMRNVMKPEQQKKLDHMISKMLNERKANRNDPKFYQRPNYE
;
A
#
# COMPACT_ATOMS: atom_id res chain seq x y z
N MET A 1 -20.91 38.73 12.73
CA MET A 1 -20.47 37.79 13.79
C MET A 1 -20.48 36.31 13.38
N LYS A 2 -20.29 35.95 12.09
CA LYS A 2 -20.33 34.53 11.64
C LYS A 2 -18.99 33.97 11.13
N LYS A 3 -17.96 34.81 10.97
CA LYS A 3 -16.65 34.38 10.45
C LYS A 3 -15.66 33.96 11.53
N ASN A 4 -15.88 34.38 12.78
CA ASN A 4 -14.96 34.12 13.89
C ASN A 4 -15.22 32.78 14.61
N VAL A 5 -16.40 32.19 14.41
CA VAL A 5 -16.77 30.88 15.01
C VAL A 5 -16.14 29.73 14.22
N LEU A 6 -15.94 29.89 12.91
CA LEU A 6 -15.37 28.85 12.05
C LEU A 6 -13.86 28.70 12.26
N THR A 7 -13.13 29.79 12.51
CA THR A 7 -11.69 29.76 12.78
C THR A 7 -11.38 29.13 14.14
N LEU A 8 -12.27 29.28 15.12
CA LEU A 8 -12.12 28.70 16.46
C LEU A 8 -12.32 27.17 16.45
N LEU A 9 -13.16 26.64 15.56
CA LEU A 9 -13.43 25.21 15.44
C LEU A 9 -12.29 24.45 14.75
N VAL A 10 -11.59 25.09 13.80
CA VAL A 10 -10.42 24.48 13.12
C VAL A 10 -9.18 24.45 14.03
N MET A 11 -9.04 25.42 14.96
CA MET A 11 -7.94 25.41 15.93
C MET A 11 -8.12 24.38 17.06
N LEU A 12 -9.35 23.99 17.38
CA LEU A 12 -9.63 23.00 18.44
C LEU A 12 -9.22 21.56 18.03
N ILE A 13 -9.16 21.27 16.73
CA ILE A 13 -8.83 19.94 16.21
C ILE A 13 -7.30 19.69 16.20
N ILE A 14 -6.49 20.74 16.25
CA ILE A 14 -5.01 20.63 16.14
C ILE A 14 -4.35 20.38 17.51
N MET A 15 -5.05 20.54 18.63
CA MET A 15 -4.46 20.39 19.98
C MET A 15 -4.59 19.01 20.65
N THR A 16 -5.08 17.97 19.97
CA THR A 16 -5.18 16.62 20.57
C THR A 16 -4.03 15.67 20.25
N PHE A 17 -3.02 16.09 19.48
CA PHE A 17 -1.78 15.32 19.27
C PHE A 17 -0.67 15.82 20.20
N GLY A 18 -0.80 15.54 21.50
CA GLY A 18 0.22 15.92 22.47
C GLY A 18 0.08 15.21 23.81
N THR A 19 0.98 14.25 24.03
CA THR A 19 1.34 13.58 25.29
C THR A 19 0.46 12.43 25.78
N SER A 20 0.88 11.20 25.45
CA SER A 20 0.93 10.14 26.46
C SER A 20 2.34 9.56 26.46
N ALA A 21 3.18 10.14 27.32
CA ALA A 21 4.29 9.42 27.91
C ALA A 21 3.69 8.52 28.99
N ILE A 22 3.86 7.20 28.86
CA ILE A 22 3.78 6.30 30.00
C ILE A 22 5.08 5.51 30.03
N ALA A 23 5.90 5.87 31.01
CA ALA A 23 7.03 5.09 31.45
C ALA A 23 6.58 4.01 32.44
N SER A 24 7.31 2.88 32.38
CA SER A 24 7.53 1.87 33.41
C SER A 24 6.36 0.96 33.86
N THR A 25 6.55 -0.35 33.73
CA THR A 25 7.16 -1.16 34.81
C THR A 25 7.41 -2.59 34.37
N SER A 26 8.59 -3.06 34.74
CA SER A 26 9.11 -4.42 34.64
C SER A 26 8.25 -5.42 35.41
N THR A 27 7.95 -6.57 34.80
CA THR A 27 7.95 -7.85 35.52
C THR A 27 8.54 -8.95 34.64
N ILE A 28 9.72 -9.38 35.07
CA ILE A 28 10.44 -10.56 34.62
C ILE A 28 9.66 -11.80 35.06
N LYS A 29 9.35 -12.72 34.14
CA LYS A 29 9.39 -14.17 34.42
C LYS A 29 10.02 -14.91 33.25
N ARG A 30 11.28 -15.31 33.47
CA ARG A 30 11.97 -16.37 32.72
C ARG A 30 11.19 -17.68 32.82
N ALA A 31 11.01 -18.34 31.68
CA ALA A 31 11.07 -19.79 31.61
C ALA A 31 11.90 -20.13 30.36
N GLN A 32 13.11 -20.59 30.64
CA GLN A 32 14.13 -21.03 29.71
C GLN A 32 13.93 -22.54 29.48
N LYS A 33 13.89 -22.99 28.22
CA LYS A 33 14.44 -24.29 27.82
C LYS A 33 14.52 -24.42 26.30
N ASP A 34 15.74 -24.25 25.80
CA ASP A 34 16.44 -25.07 24.83
C ASP A 34 15.61 -25.99 23.92
N THR A 35 15.63 -25.70 22.63
CA THR A 35 16.13 -26.66 21.63
C THR A 35 16.68 -25.90 20.42
N LEU A 36 18.00 -25.74 20.44
CA LEU A 36 18.84 -25.54 19.26
C LEU A 36 18.67 -26.78 18.35
N SER A 37 18.18 -26.61 17.13
CA SER A 37 18.27 -27.62 16.07
C SER A 37 18.23 -26.93 14.71
N THR A 38 19.42 -26.49 14.28
CA THR A 38 20.04 -26.96 13.05
C THR A 38 19.10 -27.32 11.90
N MET A 39 18.64 -26.33 11.12
CA MET A 39 18.28 -26.59 9.72
C MET A 39 19.54 -26.48 8.88
N MET A 40 20.26 -27.60 8.80
CA MET A 40 21.40 -27.83 7.92
C MET A 40 20.96 -27.67 6.45
N TYR A 41 21.57 -26.70 5.77
CA TYR A 41 21.67 -26.68 4.31
C TYR A 41 22.46 -27.92 3.84
N PRO A 42 22.00 -28.67 2.82
CA PRO A 42 22.83 -29.71 2.23
C PRO A 42 23.90 -29.08 1.33
N PRO A 43 25.17 -29.46 1.46
CA PRO A 43 26.23 -29.08 0.53
C PRO A 43 26.29 -30.10 -0.62
N HIS A 44 26.30 -29.63 -1.86
CA HIS A 44 26.79 -30.44 -2.97
C HIS A 44 27.33 -29.56 -4.10
N MET A 45 28.66 -29.60 -4.20
CA MET A 45 29.44 -29.79 -5.43
C MET A 45 29.55 -28.60 -6.39
N LEU A 46 30.66 -27.87 -6.20
CA LEU A 46 31.34 -27.08 -7.23
C LEU A 46 31.82 -28.00 -8.37
N GLY A 47 31.28 -27.82 -9.57
CA GLY A 47 31.84 -28.30 -10.84
C GLY A 47 31.98 -27.11 -11.81
N PRO A 48 33.02 -27.07 -12.67
CA PRO A 48 33.31 -25.91 -13.49
C PRO A 48 32.37 -25.84 -14.70
N GLY A 49 31.61 -24.75 -14.78
CA GLY A 49 30.98 -24.28 -16.02
C GLY A 49 29.60 -24.85 -16.33
N VAL A 50 28.55 -24.26 -15.75
CA VAL A 50 27.26 -24.14 -16.44
C VAL A 50 26.50 -22.91 -15.91
N MET A 51 25.85 -22.20 -16.83
CA MET A 51 25.24 -20.87 -16.76
C MET A 51 24.43 -20.54 -15.49
N GLN A 52 24.56 -19.29 -15.03
CA GLN A 52 23.67 -18.64 -14.06
C GLN A 52 22.19 -18.78 -14.49
N PRO A 53 21.34 -19.50 -13.75
CA PRO A 53 19.91 -19.62 -14.07
C PRO A 53 19.09 -18.39 -13.64
N ASP A 54 19.65 -17.52 -12.79
CA ASP A 54 18.84 -16.56 -12.03
C ASP A 54 18.52 -15.26 -12.77
N MET A 55 19.23 -14.91 -13.85
CA MET A 55 18.93 -13.67 -14.57
C MET A 55 17.85 -13.81 -15.66
N MET A 56 17.62 -15.00 -16.21
CA MET A 56 16.52 -15.22 -17.15
C MET A 56 15.16 -15.36 -16.45
N ARG A 57 15.14 -15.86 -15.21
CA ARG A 57 13.89 -16.02 -14.44
C ARG A 57 13.27 -14.67 -14.08
N ALA A 58 14.09 -13.67 -13.72
CA ALA A 58 13.60 -12.31 -13.44
C ALA A 58 12.99 -11.64 -14.69
N ARG A 59 13.57 -11.87 -15.88
CA ARG A 59 13.12 -11.24 -17.13
C ARG A 59 11.89 -11.92 -17.73
N GLN A 60 11.76 -13.24 -17.59
CA GLN A 60 10.57 -13.98 -18.07
C GLN A 60 9.33 -13.75 -17.18
N MET A 61 9.52 -13.49 -15.87
CA MET A 61 8.43 -13.17 -14.95
C MET A 61 7.79 -11.79 -15.24
N MET A 62 8.55 -10.84 -15.79
CA MET A 62 7.98 -9.54 -16.18
C MET A 62 7.08 -9.61 -17.42
N ASN A 63 7.37 -10.51 -18.38
CA ASN A 63 6.64 -10.57 -19.65
C ASN A 63 5.35 -11.41 -19.61
N HIS A 64 5.23 -12.38 -18.70
CA HIS A 64 4.05 -13.26 -18.63
C HIS A 64 3.21 -13.09 -17.35
N GLY A 65 3.65 -12.26 -16.39
CA GLY A 65 3.09 -12.25 -15.03
C GLY A 65 2.45 -10.95 -14.53
N ARG A 66 2.48 -9.85 -15.30
CA ARG A 66 1.96 -8.55 -14.80
C ARG A 66 0.45 -8.57 -14.49
N GLY A 67 -0.30 -9.53 -15.01
CA GLY A 67 -1.71 -9.76 -14.65
C GLY A 67 -1.91 -10.46 -13.30
N MET A 68 -0.94 -11.23 -12.81
CA MET A 68 -1.10 -12.10 -11.63
C MET A 68 -0.64 -11.45 -10.32
N MET A 69 0.28 -10.49 -10.33
CA MET A 69 0.76 -9.86 -9.08
C MET A 69 -0.28 -8.95 -8.41
N MET A 70 -1.29 -8.49 -9.17
CA MET A 70 -2.40 -7.71 -8.62
C MET A 70 -3.55 -8.56 -8.06
N SER A 71 -3.52 -9.88 -8.25
CA SER A 71 -4.59 -10.79 -7.82
C SER A 71 -4.46 -11.27 -6.38
N ARG A 72 -3.32 -11.06 -5.71
CA ARG A 72 -3.08 -11.53 -4.33
C ARG A 72 -3.11 -10.43 -3.27
N TYR A 73 -3.59 -9.24 -3.61
CA TYR A 73 -3.78 -8.18 -2.61
C TYR A 73 -5.17 -8.35 -1.95
N ASN A 74 -5.22 -9.04 -0.81
CA ASN A 74 -6.44 -9.22 0.02
C ASN A 74 -6.86 -7.95 0.78
N GLY A 75 -6.51 -6.77 0.25
CA GLY A 75 -6.87 -5.48 0.82
C GLY A 75 -8.23 -4.97 0.32
N PRO A 76 -8.65 -3.78 0.78
CA PRO A 76 -9.83 -3.11 0.26
C PRO A 76 -9.79 -3.06 -1.27
N SER A 77 -10.93 -3.35 -1.92
CA SER A 77 -11.03 -3.23 -3.38
C SER A 77 -10.98 -1.75 -3.78
N TYR A 78 -9.79 -1.26 -4.10
CA TYR A 78 -9.61 0.09 -4.61
C TYR A 78 -10.03 0.20 -6.09
N PRO A 79 -10.61 1.34 -6.51
CA PRO A 79 -10.84 1.68 -7.90
C PRO A 79 -9.63 1.35 -8.77
N LYS A 80 -9.89 0.67 -9.89
CA LYS A 80 -8.83 0.18 -10.79
C LYS A 80 -7.91 1.30 -11.29
N VAL A 81 -8.42 2.52 -11.42
CA VAL A 81 -7.66 3.72 -11.84
C VAL A 81 -6.60 4.16 -10.83
N MET A 82 -6.74 3.79 -9.56
CA MET A 82 -5.79 4.12 -8.50
C MET A 82 -4.69 3.08 -8.32
N LYS A 83 -4.91 1.85 -8.81
CA LYS A 83 -3.96 0.73 -8.68
C LYS A 83 -2.56 1.03 -9.24
N PRO A 84 -2.38 1.72 -10.39
CA PRO A 84 -1.05 2.06 -10.89
C PRO A 84 -0.23 2.90 -9.90
N TYR A 85 -0.85 3.89 -9.24
CA TYR A 85 -0.17 4.76 -8.29
C TYR A 85 0.26 3.98 -7.04
N MET A 86 -0.65 3.17 -6.50
CA MET A 86 -0.34 2.31 -5.36
C MET A 86 0.77 1.30 -5.68
N PHE A 87 0.76 0.74 -6.90
CA PHE A 87 1.80 -0.15 -7.38
C PHE A 87 3.17 0.53 -7.39
N ILE A 88 3.26 1.69 -8.04
CA ILE A 88 4.52 2.41 -8.25
C ILE A 88 5.18 2.73 -6.92
N VAL A 89 4.44 3.33 -5.98
CA VAL A 89 5.01 3.72 -4.68
C VAL A 89 5.53 2.49 -3.93
N ASN A 90 4.81 1.37 -3.99
CA ASN A 90 5.23 0.14 -3.32
C ASN A 90 6.44 -0.53 -3.97
N GLN A 91 6.66 -0.30 -5.27
CA GLN A 91 7.65 -1.00 -6.10
C GLN A 91 8.89 -0.16 -6.45
N ILE A 92 9.09 0.98 -5.80
CA ILE A 92 10.29 1.81 -6.02
C ILE A 92 11.61 1.02 -5.95
N PRO A 93 11.82 0.09 -4.99
CA PRO A 93 13.03 -0.72 -4.96
C PRO A 93 13.32 -1.44 -6.28
N GLU A 94 12.29 -2.01 -6.90
CA GLU A 94 12.34 -2.78 -8.14
C GLU A 94 12.41 -1.88 -9.39
N LEU A 95 12.03 -0.61 -9.29
CA LEU A 95 11.99 0.34 -10.41
C LEU A 95 13.30 1.08 -10.67
N ARG A 96 14.32 0.92 -9.82
CA ARG A 96 15.61 1.64 -9.93
C ARG A 96 16.23 1.50 -11.32
N MET A 97 16.37 0.27 -11.80
CA MET A 97 17.00 -0.02 -13.09
C MET A 97 16.12 0.41 -14.27
N GLU A 98 14.81 0.14 -14.20
CA GLU A 98 13.82 0.45 -15.24
C GLU A 98 13.77 1.97 -15.51
N LEU A 99 13.73 2.75 -14.44
CA LEU A 99 13.73 4.21 -14.50
C LEU A 99 15.14 4.80 -14.60
N SER A 100 16.19 3.96 -14.55
CA SER A 100 17.58 4.38 -14.64
C SER A 100 17.92 5.48 -13.61
N LEU A 101 17.48 5.28 -12.36
CA LEU A 101 17.66 6.24 -11.27
C LEU A 101 19.13 6.28 -10.82
N SER A 102 19.64 7.47 -10.54
CA SER A 102 20.90 7.59 -9.79
C SER A 102 20.72 7.19 -8.33
N ASP A 103 21.81 6.95 -7.63
CA ASP A 103 21.81 6.55 -6.22
C ASP A 103 21.08 7.58 -5.36
N LYS A 104 21.40 8.87 -5.56
CA LYS A 104 20.72 9.98 -4.88
C LYS A 104 19.21 10.00 -5.15
N GLN A 105 18.79 9.86 -6.41
CA GLN A 105 17.36 9.83 -6.74
C GLN A 105 16.69 8.64 -6.07
N TYR A 106 17.33 7.47 -6.12
CA TYR A 106 16.81 6.25 -5.54
C TYR A 106 16.59 6.38 -4.03
N GLU A 107 17.56 6.92 -3.29
CA GLU A 107 17.43 7.19 -1.85
C GLU A 107 16.25 8.13 -1.56
N GLU A 108 16.15 9.25 -2.27
CA GLU A 108 15.02 10.18 -2.11
C GLU A 108 13.66 9.51 -2.39
N LEU A 109 13.58 8.60 -3.39
CA LEU A 109 12.34 7.87 -3.65
C LEU A 109 12.03 6.82 -2.56
N VAL A 110 13.05 6.20 -1.96
CA VAL A 110 12.88 5.26 -0.85
C VAL A 110 12.36 5.99 0.39
N ASP A 111 12.84 7.19 0.66
CA ASP A 111 12.34 8.03 1.76
C ASP A 111 10.86 8.40 1.54
N LEU A 112 10.52 8.89 0.34
CA LEU A 112 9.13 9.18 -0.02
C LEU A 112 8.21 7.96 0.09
N ARG A 113 8.71 6.76 -0.28
CA ARG A 113 7.98 5.51 -0.09
C ARG A 113 7.77 5.20 1.39
N THR A 114 8.79 5.42 2.22
CA THR A 114 8.72 5.16 3.66
C THR A 114 7.70 6.07 4.34
N GLU A 115 7.71 7.36 4.02
CA GLU A 115 6.68 8.32 4.47
C GLU A 115 5.27 7.87 4.08
N TYR A 116 5.10 7.43 2.82
CA TYR A 116 3.82 6.91 2.34
C TYR A 116 3.38 5.67 3.11
N LEU A 117 4.28 4.70 3.35
CA LEU A 117 3.95 3.47 4.08
C LEU A 117 3.52 3.78 5.51
N GLN A 118 4.23 4.66 6.21
CA GLN A 118 3.83 5.11 7.55
C GLN A 118 2.43 5.75 7.55
N LYS A 119 2.16 6.64 6.59
CA LYS A 119 0.84 7.27 6.47
C LYS A 119 -0.25 6.26 6.12
N LYS A 120 0.04 5.32 5.22
CA LYS A 120 -0.89 4.25 4.82
C LYS A 120 -1.24 3.37 6.01
N ASP A 121 -0.25 2.94 6.79
CA ASP A 121 -0.46 2.07 7.95
C ASP A 121 -1.34 2.77 9.02
N GLY A 122 -1.11 4.07 9.24
CA GLY A 122 -1.97 4.88 10.11
C GLY A 122 -3.44 4.90 9.64
N LEU A 123 -3.66 5.19 8.37
CA LEU A 123 -5.00 5.21 7.77
C LEU A 123 -5.66 3.83 7.73
N GLU A 124 -4.91 2.75 7.49
CA GLU A 124 -5.41 1.37 7.55
C GLU A 124 -5.80 0.98 8.98
N GLY A 125 -5.05 1.46 9.99
CA GLY A 125 -5.41 1.34 11.40
C GLY A 125 -6.72 2.05 11.75
N GLU A 126 -6.92 3.29 11.26
CA GLU A 126 -8.17 4.03 11.42
C GLU A 126 -9.34 3.30 10.74
N LEU A 127 -9.15 2.81 9.51
CA LEU A 127 -10.15 2.02 8.79
C LEU A 127 -10.57 0.78 9.57
N SER A 128 -9.62 0.07 10.19
CA SER A 128 -9.92 -1.10 11.01
C SER A 128 -10.85 -0.74 12.19
N LYS A 129 -10.52 0.32 12.94
CA LYS A 129 -11.36 0.83 14.03
C LYS A 129 -12.75 1.24 13.54
N MET A 130 -12.83 1.94 12.41
CA MET A 130 -14.10 2.37 11.85
C MET A 130 -14.98 1.20 11.40
N ASN A 131 -14.40 0.15 10.81
CA ASN A 131 -15.16 -1.04 10.43
C ASN A 131 -15.68 -1.80 11.67
N GLN A 132 -14.91 -1.84 12.77
CA GLN A 132 -15.38 -2.42 14.03
C GLN A 132 -16.56 -1.64 14.62
N LEU A 133 -16.49 -0.31 14.60
CA LEU A 133 -17.60 0.55 15.05
C LEU A 133 -18.85 0.32 14.19
N LEU A 134 -18.72 0.30 12.86
CA LEU A 134 -19.82 0.00 11.95
C LEU A 134 -20.44 -1.37 12.24
N HIS A 135 -19.60 -2.39 12.46
CA HIS A 135 -20.07 -3.73 12.80
C HIS A 135 -20.92 -3.73 14.08
N ASN A 136 -20.44 -3.05 15.13
CA ASN A 136 -21.17 -2.92 16.39
C ASN A 136 -22.50 -2.15 16.21
N GLU A 137 -22.49 -1.07 15.44
CA GLU A 137 -23.70 -0.28 15.17
C GLU A 137 -24.79 -1.10 14.46
N LEU A 138 -24.38 -1.92 13.49
CA LEU A 138 -25.27 -2.83 12.75
C LEU A 138 -25.83 -3.93 13.65
N LEU A 139 -25.01 -4.54 14.52
CA LEU A 139 -25.47 -5.55 15.48
C LEU A 139 -26.47 -4.98 16.50
N ASN A 140 -26.29 -3.72 16.90
CA ASN A 140 -27.14 -3.05 17.89
C ASN A 140 -28.42 -2.44 17.29
N ASN A 141 -28.72 -2.65 16.00
CA ASN A 141 -29.85 -2.02 15.29
C ASN A 141 -29.90 -0.49 15.48
N THR A 142 -28.73 0.14 15.43
CA THR A 142 -28.59 1.59 15.65
C THR A 142 -29.32 2.40 14.56
N ALA A 143 -29.73 3.62 14.88
CA ALA A 143 -30.42 4.49 13.93
C ALA A 143 -29.63 4.69 12.62
N ASN A 144 -30.34 4.66 11.49
CA ASN A 144 -29.79 4.76 10.12
C ASN A 144 -28.81 5.94 9.91
N LYS A 145 -28.94 7.02 10.69
CA LYS A 145 -28.05 8.19 10.62
C LYS A 145 -26.62 7.84 11.04
N ALA A 146 -26.42 7.13 12.16
CA ALA A 146 -25.10 6.76 12.66
C ALA A 146 -24.37 5.83 11.68
N VAL A 147 -25.07 4.80 11.21
CA VAL A 147 -24.58 3.88 10.17
C VAL A 147 -24.14 4.62 8.90
N LYS A 148 -24.93 5.62 8.46
CA LYS A 148 -24.59 6.44 7.29
C LYS A 148 -23.36 7.31 7.50
N GLU A 149 -23.22 7.93 8.67
CA GLU A 149 -22.05 8.72 9.03
C GLU A 149 -20.80 7.83 9.02
N GLN A 150 -20.88 6.65 9.62
CA GLN A 150 -19.76 5.71 9.68
C GLN A 150 -19.33 5.19 8.30
N LEU A 151 -20.29 4.83 7.44
CA LEU A 151 -20.01 4.46 6.04
C LEU A 151 -19.36 5.61 5.25
N SER A 152 -19.75 6.85 5.52
CA SER A 152 -19.17 8.03 4.87
C SER A 152 -17.71 8.22 5.29
N SER A 153 -17.42 8.17 6.60
CA SER A 153 -16.04 8.27 7.12
C SER A 153 -15.13 7.15 6.63
N ILE A 154 -15.63 5.92 6.52
CA ILE A 154 -14.89 4.80 5.92
C ILE A 154 -14.54 5.10 4.46
N THR A 155 -15.48 5.66 3.70
CA THR A 155 -15.29 5.99 2.28
C THR A 155 -14.26 7.11 2.11
N GLU A 156 -14.35 8.15 2.93
CA GLU A 156 -13.39 9.26 2.94
C GLU A 156 -11.98 8.79 3.30
N THR A 157 -11.84 7.91 4.30
CA THR A 157 -10.53 7.40 4.71
C THR A 157 -9.92 6.49 3.63
N LYS A 158 -10.72 5.67 2.95
CA LYS A 158 -10.26 4.93 1.75
C LYS A 158 -9.78 5.88 0.65
N ALA A 159 -10.48 7.01 0.45
CA ALA A 159 -10.04 8.03 -0.49
C ALA A 159 -8.71 8.66 -0.08
N SER A 160 -8.50 8.93 1.21
CA SER A 160 -7.24 9.45 1.76
C SER A 160 -6.06 8.52 1.49
N VAL A 161 -6.23 7.20 1.60
CA VAL A 161 -5.17 6.22 1.23
C VAL A 161 -4.81 6.35 -0.25
N MET A 162 -5.81 6.41 -1.12
CA MET A 162 -5.58 6.54 -2.57
C MET A 162 -4.89 7.87 -2.93
N MET A 163 -5.30 8.96 -2.29
CA MET A 163 -4.70 10.28 -2.49
C MET A 163 -3.27 10.36 -1.95
N ALA A 164 -2.97 9.65 -0.86
CA ALA A 164 -1.60 9.52 -0.37
C ALA A 164 -0.69 8.84 -1.43
N ALA A 165 -1.15 7.77 -2.07
CA ALA A 165 -0.39 7.12 -3.14
C ALA A 165 -0.19 8.05 -4.33
N TYR A 166 -1.27 8.69 -4.81
CA TYR A 166 -1.22 9.63 -5.93
C TYR A 166 -0.25 10.79 -5.68
N SER A 167 -0.39 11.47 -4.54
CA SER A 167 0.48 12.61 -4.18
C SER A 167 1.94 12.18 -4.03
N THR A 168 2.19 10.99 -3.49
CA THR A 168 3.55 10.45 -3.39
C THR A 168 4.17 10.21 -4.76
N VAL A 169 3.43 9.62 -5.71
CA VAL A 169 3.91 9.49 -7.10
C VAL A 169 4.22 10.86 -7.73
N GLN A 170 3.41 11.89 -7.46
CA GLN A 170 3.71 13.25 -7.94
C GLN A 170 5.00 13.80 -7.34
N LYS A 171 5.25 13.61 -6.04
CA LYS A 171 6.54 13.98 -5.42
C LYS A 171 7.71 13.22 -6.05
N MET A 172 7.55 11.91 -6.27
CA MET A 172 8.57 11.07 -6.91
C MET A 172 8.90 11.54 -8.33
N ARG A 173 7.89 11.99 -9.11
CA ARG A 173 8.11 12.58 -10.44
C ARG A 173 9.01 13.82 -10.36
N ASN A 174 8.85 14.66 -9.35
CA ASN A 174 9.64 15.88 -9.20
C ASN A 174 11.13 15.62 -8.90
N VAL A 175 11.47 14.47 -8.31
CA VAL A 175 12.86 14.03 -8.08
C VAL A 175 13.52 13.51 -9.37
N MET A 176 12.71 13.04 -10.32
CA MET A 176 13.17 12.43 -11.56
C MET A 176 13.51 13.47 -12.63
N LYS A 177 14.45 13.14 -13.51
CA LYS A 177 14.75 13.89 -14.74
C LYS A 177 13.62 13.73 -15.76
N PRO A 178 13.45 14.65 -16.73
CA PRO A 178 12.36 14.59 -17.70
C PRO A 178 12.23 13.25 -18.44
N GLU A 179 13.33 12.62 -18.85
CA GLU A 179 13.28 11.33 -19.55
C GLU A 179 12.83 10.16 -18.65
N GLN A 180 13.15 10.22 -17.35
CA GLN A 180 12.71 9.24 -16.37
C GLN A 180 11.22 9.44 -16.04
N GLN A 181 10.76 10.69 -15.95
CA GLN A 181 9.35 11.02 -15.79
C GLN A 181 8.52 10.48 -16.96
N LYS A 182 8.97 10.65 -18.21
CA LYS A 182 8.30 10.08 -19.39
C LYS A 182 8.20 8.55 -19.33
N LYS A 183 9.27 7.86 -18.89
CA LYS A 183 9.24 6.40 -18.68
C LYS A 183 8.18 6.02 -17.64
N LEU A 184 8.16 6.71 -16.50
CA LEU A 184 7.17 6.47 -15.45
C LEU A 184 5.73 6.70 -15.95
N ASP A 185 5.51 7.81 -16.65
CA ASP A 185 4.19 8.17 -17.20
C ASP A 185 3.75 7.15 -18.25
N HIS A 186 4.67 6.65 -19.07
CA HIS A 186 4.40 5.57 -20.01
C HIS A 186 3.99 4.29 -19.26
N MET A 187 4.65 3.92 -18.17
CA MET A 187 4.27 2.79 -17.33
C MET A 187 2.87 2.95 -16.72
N ILE A 188 2.55 4.14 -16.20
CA ILE A 188 1.21 4.47 -15.67
C ILE A 188 0.16 4.34 -16.76
N SER A 189 0.39 5.00 -17.90
CA SER A 189 -0.51 4.97 -19.05
C SER A 189 -0.73 3.55 -19.56
N LYS A 190 0.33 2.75 -19.65
CA LYS A 190 0.25 1.33 -20.02
C LYS A 190 -0.63 0.55 -19.04
N MET A 191 -0.43 0.69 -17.73
CA MET A 191 -1.27 0.02 -16.72
C MET A 191 -2.74 0.47 -16.74
N LEU A 192 -3.01 1.73 -17.08
CA LEU A 192 -4.36 2.26 -17.26
C LEU A 192 -5.02 1.74 -18.55
N ASN A 193 -4.26 1.60 -19.63
CA ASN A 193 -4.76 1.29 -20.97
C ASN A 193 -4.73 -0.20 -21.36
N GLU A 194 -3.84 -1.02 -20.79
CA GLU A 194 -3.75 -2.48 -20.99
C GLU A 194 -5.09 -3.19 -20.67
N ARG A 195 -6.02 -2.52 -19.98
CA ARG A 195 -7.34 -3.05 -19.64
C ARG A 195 -8.48 -2.61 -20.56
N LYS A 196 -8.25 -1.66 -21.49
CA LYS A 196 -9.23 -1.38 -22.56
C LYS A 196 -9.25 -2.51 -23.60
N ALA A 197 -8.11 -3.16 -23.86
CA ALA A 197 -7.99 -4.31 -24.75
C ALA A 197 -8.67 -5.59 -24.22
N ASN A 198 -8.93 -5.66 -22.91
CA ASN A 198 -9.58 -6.80 -22.27
C ASN A 198 -11.08 -6.57 -21.95
N ARG A 199 -11.73 -5.63 -22.68
CA ARG A 199 -13.17 -5.35 -22.60
C ARG A 199 -14.03 -6.22 -23.53
N ASN A 200 -13.42 -7.03 -24.39
CA ASN A 200 -14.12 -7.96 -25.27
C ASN A 200 -14.32 -9.36 -24.66
N ASP A 201 -14.09 -9.55 -23.35
CA ASP A 201 -14.47 -10.78 -22.65
C ASP A 201 -15.79 -10.53 -21.88
N PRO A 202 -16.95 -10.96 -22.41
CA PRO A 202 -18.21 -10.84 -21.70
C PRO A 202 -18.26 -11.91 -20.61
N LYS A 203 -17.77 -11.59 -19.42
CA LYS A 203 -18.01 -12.43 -18.22
C LYS A 203 -18.95 -11.73 -17.27
N PHE A 204 -20.22 -11.89 -17.62
CA PHE A 204 -21.36 -12.23 -16.78
C PHE A 204 -21.07 -12.39 -15.27
N TYR A 205 -22.00 -11.81 -14.49
CA TYR A 205 -22.41 -12.28 -13.18
C TYR A 205 -22.24 -13.79 -13.00
N GLN A 206 -21.43 -14.22 -12.02
CA GLN A 206 -21.42 -15.54 -11.35
C GLN A 206 -20.10 -15.63 -10.53
N ARG A 207 -20.04 -15.93 -9.22
CA ARG A 207 -20.93 -16.65 -8.30
C ARG A 207 -20.78 -16.14 -6.85
N PRO A 208 -21.75 -16.41 -5.97
CA PRO A 208 -21.61 -16.30 -4.52
C PRO A 208 -20.85 -17.52 -3.98
N ASN A 209 -19.95 -17.32 -3.01
CA ASN A 209 -19.42 -18.41 -2.19
C ASN A 209 -19.93 -18.20 -0.76
N TYR A 210 -20.99 -18.90 -0.42
CA TYR A 210 -21.21 -19.40 0.94
C TYR A 210 -20.75 -20.85 0.93
N GLU A 211 -19.80 -21.19 1.79
CA GLU A 211 -19.70 -22.50 2.44
C GLU A 211 -19.75 -22.24 3.95
#